data_AF-N6UJ60-F1
#
_entry.id   AF-N6UJ60-F1
#
_cell.length_a   1.000
_cell.length_b   1.000
_cell.length_c   1.000
_cell.angle_alpha   90.00
_cell.angle_beta   90.00
_cell.angle_gamma   90.00
#
_symmetry.space_group_name_H-M   'P 1'
#
loop_
_entity.id
_entity.type
_entity.pdbx_description
1 polymer ?
#
loop_
_entity_poly.entity_id
_entity_poly.type
_entity_poly.pdbx_seq_one_letter_code
_entity_poly.pdbx_strand_id
1 'polypeptide(L)'
;MTRPKSIAWIDCDLQQPPSLEDLLTARPAGLDESETWAILSQSIQALQDLFLSDGASGKHSIPLITPAALHFTARGRVKLTPSSTSLPACKLLNHLAPEYKATKTFSDCEYEKMWIFSLGATLKRAAAVALATSPLWQVLSNMTNQLPAGRSSLMDLLDLMAAHCHDRPFSHVVMDLQQEALAAMETSNELLWGPPAMQQEQKEQHLPRCHAKRRGLKVRCNPLQRVASRLYSVESRPVCLEGACVTVVLLDGQRLEVSCNPASTTPDQLLRLVFAQERIEENFLLGLSALIAGDFVFVPSDTRLEKVLAPGGCLYVRVRFFLPSLRGLRSPQTRHLLYLQLRRSLLEHQLPSPFSQIVRLTALALQAEFGDCDPARGRDYFLLEHYVPETMISLAQDERRLKQELAGAHAAHQGLARAVAEDRFISLAQSLPHYGGHFYSAVWARPDRARLEAWLYINAHGICLYERGRTVSHCAPQLYQSFKWRDIQTLCYSKHEFTVVPRSGPSFSPKYKVKMAQKKSYYAFRLASLHHQFFLELRSQFMSLQALGRQFGVPLSDPTRP
;
A
#
# COMPACT_ATOMS: atom_id res chain seq x y z
N MET A 1 -45.97 38.14 -19.61
CA MET A 1 -46.02 36.86 -18.87
C MET A 1 -44.64 36.21 -18.91
N THR A 2 -43.83 36.58 -17.93
CA THR A 2 -42.42 36.18 -17.78
C THR A 2 -42.34 34.93 -16.90
N ARG A 3 -41.68 33.89 -17.40
CA ARG A 3 -41.36 32.67 -16.65
C ARG A 3 -40.43 33.00 -15.46
N PRO A 4 -40.58 32.33 -14.30
CA PRO A 4 -39.77 32.63 -13.12
C PRO A 4 -38.32 32.17 -13.34
N LYS A 5 -37.38 32.99 -12.86
CA LYS A 5 -35.94 32.74 -12.86
C LYS A 5 -35.62 31.59 -11.91
N SER A 6 -34.90 30.58 -12.42
CA SER A 6 -34.27 29.52 -11.64
C SER A 6 -33.24 30.14 -10.70
N ILE A 7 -33.37 29.88 -9.40
CA ILE A 7 -32.33 30.15 -8.40
C ILE A 7 -31.23 29.11 -8.64
N ALA A 8 -30.09 29.56 -9.14
CA ALA A 8 -28.88 28.76 -9.20
C ALA A 8 -28.36 28.56 -7.78
N TRP A 9 -28.38 27.31 -7.32
CA TRP A 9 -27.55 26.88 -6.21
C TRP A 9 -26.11 26.93 -6.71
N ILE A 10 -25.33 27.86 -6.17
CA ILE A 10 -23.88 27.89 -6.37
C ILE A 10 -23.32 26.73 -5.53
N ASP A 11 -22.82 25.70 -6.20
CA ASP A 11 -21.99 24.66 -5.60
C ASP A 11 -20.76 25.32 -4.94
N CYS A 12 -20.69 25.30 -3.61
CA CYS A 12 -19.55 25.80 -2.83
C CYS A 12 -18.36 24.82 -2.75
N ASP A 13 -18.27 23.82 -3.63
CA ASP A 13 -17.30 22.70 -3.51
C ASP A 13 -16.05 22.82 -4.42
N LEU A 14 -15.68 24.05 -4.85
CA LEU A 14 -14.54 24.30 -5.74
C LEU A 14 -13.47 25.24 -5.14
N GLN A 15 -13.28 25.26 -3.83
CA GLN A 15 -12.08 25.87 -3.24
C GLN A 15 -10.88 24.92 -3.44
N GLN A 16 -9.86 25.40 -4.16
CA GLN A 16 -8.59 24.67 -4.25
C GLN A 16 -8.01 24.47 -2.84
N PRO A 17 -7.45 23.28 -2.53
CA PRO A 17 -6.81 23.05 -1.23
C PRO A 17 -5.71 24.09 -0.99
N PRO A 18 -5.48 24.54 0.26
CA PRO A 18 -4.45 25.53 0.55
C PRO A 18 -3.06 24.98 0.22
N SER A 19 -2.21 25.84 -0.32
CA SER A 19 -0.83 25.52 -0.68
C SER A 19 0.17 25.88 0.43
N LEU A 20 1.40 25.39 0.31
CA LEU A 20 2.49 25.83 1.18
C LEU A 20 2.78 27.33 1.01
N GLU A 21 2.51 27.92 -0.17
CA GLU A 21 2.67 29.37 -0.37
C GLU A 21 1.67 30.17 0.48
N ASP A 22 0.43 29.72 0.58
CA ASP A 22 -0.60 30.38 1.39
C ASP A 22 -0.23 30.35 2.88
N LEU A 23 0.27 29.21 3.36
CA LEU A 23 0.77 29.06 4.73
C LEU A 23 1.98 29.97 5.02
N LEU A 24 2.97 30.00 4.12
CA LEU A 24 4.18 30.81 4.31
C LEU A 24 3.89 32.32 4.21
N THR A 25 2.86 32.71 3.45
CA THR A 25 2.38 34.10 3.39
C THR A 25 1.82 34.53 4.74
N ALA A 26 1.08 33.64 5.41
CA ALA A 26 0.58 33.87 6.76
C ALA A 26 1.67 33.80 7.84
N ARG A 27 2.70 32.97 7.61
CA ARG A 27 3.73 32.65 8.61
C ARG A 27 5.17 32.90 8.11
N PRO A 28 5.66 34.15 8.17
CA PRO A 28 6.99 34.51 7.69
C PRO A 28 8.14 33.89 8.52
N ALA A 29 7.86 33.35 9.70
CA ALA A 29 8.84 32.62 10.52
C ALA A 29 9.28 31.27 9.90
N GLY A 30 8.54 30.77 8.90
CA GLY A 30 8.83 29.49 8.24
C GLY A 30 8.30 28.28 9.00
N LEU A 31 8.75 27.09 8.58
CA LEU A 31 8.40 25.78 9.12
C LEU A 31 9.35 25.35 10.23
N ASP A 32 8.81 24.74 11.29
CA ASP A 32 9.61 24.07 12.31
C ASP A 32 10.16 22.72 11.81
N GLU A 33 10.94 22.02 12.65
CA GLU A 33 11.55 20.75 12.26
C GLU A 33 10.51 19.66 11.97
N SER A 34 9.51 19.53 12.85
CA SER A 34 8.48 18.48 12.79
C SER A 34 7.57 18.67 11.58
N GLU A 35 7.16 19.90 11.31
CA GLU A 35 6.38 20.30 10.15
C GLU A 35 7.16 20.10 8.86
N THR A 36 8.45 20.47 8.84
CA THR A 36 9.31 20.28 7.67
C THR A 36 9.50 18.78 7.37
N TRP A 37 9.70 17.93 8.39
CA TRP A 37 9.70 16.47 8.22
C TRP A 37 8.35 15.95 7.70
N ALA A 38 7.24 16.46 8.22
CA ALA A 38 5.90 16.03 7.79
C ALA A 38 5.63 16.35 6.33
N ILE A 39 5.94 17.59 5.92
CA ILE A 39 5.79 18.02 4.53
C ILE A 39 6.78 17.26 3.64
N LEU A 40 8.04 17.11 4.04
CA LEU A 40 9.04 16.33 3.30
C LEU A 40 8.55 14.90 3.07
N SER A 41 8.09 14.22 4.13
CA SER A 41 7.58 12.84 4.07
C SER A 41 6.41 12.70 3.10
N GLN A 42 5.38 13.54 3.24
CA GLN A 42 4.22 13.49 2.36
C GLN A 42 4.54 13.90 0.92
N SER A 43 5.51 14.81 0.72
CA SER A 43 5.96 15.26 -0.61
C SER A 43 6.84 14.23 -1.30
N ILE A 44 7.71 13.52 -0.58
CA ILE A 44 8.46 12.36 -1.09
C ILE A 44 7.48 11.28 -1.55
N GLN A 45 6.46 11.00 -0.74
CA GLN A 45 5.42 10.07 -1.12
C GLN A 45 4.73 10.57 -2.40
N ALA A 46 4.37 11.86 -2.49
CA ALA A 46 3.73 12.46 -3.68
C ALA A 46 4.60 12.39 -4.93
N LEU A 47 5.91 12.61 -4.79
CA LEU A 47 6.88 12.41 -5.87
C LEU A 47 6.89 10.95 -6.32
N GLN A 48 6.94 10.00 -5.39
CA GLN A 48 6.90 8.57 -5.71
C GLN A 48 5.68 8.24 -6.60
N ASP A 49 4.50 8.79 -6.29
CA ASP A 49 3.31 8.60 -7.11
C ASP A 49 3.45 9.16 -8.51
N LEU A 50 4.02 10.36 -8.61
CA LEU A 50 4.19 11.05 -9.87
C LEU A 50 5.05 10.22 -10.82
N PHE A 51 6.10 9.58 -10.28
CA PHE A 51 6.92 8.62 -11.02
C PHE A 51 6.15 7.33 -11.35
N LEU A 52 5.36 6.80 -10.42
CA LEU A 52 4.58 5.57 -10.64
C LEU A 52 3.42 5.74 -11.64
N SER A 53 2.98 6.98 -11.91
CA SER A 53 1.77 7.30 -12.68
C SER A 53 2.01 7.87 -14.08
N ASP A 54 3.19 7.67 -14.68
CA ASP A 54 3.64 8.21 -15.98
C ASP A 54 3.76 9.75 -16.04
N GLY A 55 3.49 10.47 -14.94
CA GLY A 55 3.43 11.94 -14.91
C GLY A 55 4.79 12.63 -14.87
N ALA A 56 5.84 11.97 -14.37
CA ALA A 56 7.17 12.57 -14.24
C ALA A 56 7.99 12.56 -15.55
N SER A 57 7.81 11.54 -16.40
CA SER A 57 8.60 11.29 -17.63
C SER A 57 7.92 11.82 -18.92
N GLY A 58 6.71 12.38 -18.81
CA GLY A 58 6.07 13.03 -19.96
C GLY A 58 6.97 14.12 -20.55
N LYS A 59 7.26 14.04 -21.86
CA LYS A 59 8.23 14.86 -22.63
C LYS A 59 8.10 16.40 -22.51
N HIS A 60 7.20 16.91 -21.68
CA HIS A 60 6.92 18.33 -21.45
C HIS A 60 6.82 18.72 -19.96
N SER A 61 7.16 17.83 -19.01
CA SER A 61 7.14 18.19 -17.57
C SER A 61 8.43 18.94 -17.18
N ILE A 62 8.27 20.09 -16.52
CA ILE A 62 9.39 20.82 -15.92
C ILE A 62 9.55 20.26 -14.50
N PRO A 63 10.72 19.74 -14.10
CA PRO A 63 10.97 19.19 -12.77
C PRO A 63 11.10 20.32 -11.74
N LEU A 64 9.97 20.97 -11.48
CA LEU A 64 9.84 22.16 -10.64
C LEU A 64 8.72 21.96 -9.63
N ILE A 65 9.08 22.13 -8.36
CA ILE A 65 8.19 22.18 -7.22
C ILE A 65 8.42 23.53 -6.57
N THR A 66 7.44 24.41 -6.61
CA THR A 66 7.41 25.66 -5.83
C THR A 66 6.54 25.47 -4.58
N PRO A 67 6.55 26.41 -3.60
CA PRO A 67 5.59 26.36 -2.50
C PRO A 67 4.13 26.28 -2.98
N ALA A 68 3.80 26.99 -4.07
CA ALA A 68 2.49 26.93 -4.73
C ALA A 68 2.11 25.52 -5.22
N ALA A 69 3.09 24.68 -5.56
CA ALA A 69 2.85 23.35 -6.11
C ALA A 69 2.50 22.31 -5.03
N LEU A 70 2.69 22.64 -3.74
CA LEU A 70 2.50 21.73 -2.61
C LEU A 70 1.17 22.03 -1.91
N HIS A 71 0.15 21.24 -2.19
CA HIS A 71 -1.20 21.46 -1.65
C HIS A 71 -1.53 20.51 -0.52
N PHE A 72 -2.07 21.03 0.58
CA PHE A 72 -2.46 20.25 1.75
C PHE A 72 -3.90 19.74 1.63
N THR A 73 -4.12 18.47 1.96
CA THR A 73 -5.44 17.84 1.88
C THR A 73 -6.02 17.54 3.27
N ALA A 74 -7.35 17.53 3.37
CA ALA A 74 -8.12 17.19 4.59
C ALA A 74 -7.83 15.81 5.19
N ARG A 75 -7.04 14.99 4.47
CA ARG A 75 -6.61 13.65 4.91
C ARG A 75 -5.15 13.63 5.38
N GLY A 76 -4.51 14.80 5.57
CA GLY A 76 -3.13 14.89 6.03
C GLY A 76 -2.10 14.49 4.98
N ARG A 77 -2.40 14.72 3.70
CA ARG A 77 -1.47 14.42 2.60
C ARG A 77 -1.13 15.69 1.83
N VAL A 78 0.07 15.70 1.25
CA VAL A 78 0.50 16.69 0.26
C VAL A 78 0.21 16.17 -1.15
N LYS A 79 -0.40 17.00 -1.99
CA LYS A 79 -0.56 16.77 -3.43
C LYS A 79 0.39 17.69 -4.19
N LEU A 80 1.03 17.14 -5.21
CA LEU A 80 1.87 17.87 -6.15
C LEU A 80 1.07 18.23 -7.40
N THR A 81 1.03 19.51 -7.72
CA THR A 81 0.50 20.04 -8.98
C THR A 81 1.62 20.79 -9.69
N PRO A 82 2.30 20.15 -10.65
CA PRO A 82 3.37 20.79 -11.41
C PRO A 82 2.84 22.03 -12.12
N SER A 83 3.54 23.15 -12.02
CA SER A 83 3.15 24.39 -12.69
C SER A 83 3.31 24.26 -14.20
N SER A 84 2.26 24.59 -14.97
CA SER A 84 2.34 24.75 -16.43
C SER A 84 2.85 26.15 -16.78
N THR A 85 4.04 26.20 -17.38
CA THR A 85 4.63 27.23 -18.30
C THR A 85 4.37 28.74 -18.17
N SER A 86 3.73 29.30 -17.12
CA SER A 86 3.37 30.73 -17.08
C SER A 86 3.95 31.55 -15.91
N LEU A 87 4.98 31.05 -15.20
CA LEU A 87 5.63 31.80 -14.11
C LEU A 87 6.80 32.69 -14.62
N PRO A 88 7.01 33.89 -14.05
CA PRO A 88 8.13 34.76 -14.42
C PRO A 88 9.49 34.14 -14.05
N ALA A 89 10.44 34.17 -14.99
CA ALA A 89 11.71 33.44 -14.97
C ALA A 89 12.59 33.65 -13.72
N CYS A 90 12.47 34.80 -13.04
CA CYS A 90 13.29 35.14 -11.87
C CYS A 90 12.94 34.33 -10.61
N LYS A 91 11.68 33.90 -10.43
CA LYS A 91 11.27 33.06 -9.28
C LYS A 91 11.55 31.56 -9.52
N LEU A 92 11.66 31.14 -10.78
CA LEU A 92 11.89 29.75 -11.21
C LEU A 92 13.32 29.25 -10.95
N LEU A 93 14.34 30.10 -11.18
CA LEU A 93 15.76 29.71 -11.12
C LEU A 93 16.19 29.18 -9.74
N ASN A 94 15.56 29.66 -8.68
CA ASN A 94 15.90 29.29 -7.31
C ASN A 94 15.51 27.85 -6.96
N HIS A 95 14.50 27.31 -7.62
CA HIS A 95 13.93 25.99 -7.33
C HIS A 95 14.27 24.95 -8.40
N LEU A 96 14.95 25.34 -9.47
CA LEU A 96 15.28 24.46 -10.58
C LEU A 96 16.69 23.89 -10.43
N ALA A 97 16.86 22.61 -10.76
CA ALA A 97 18.17 21.98 -10.73
C ALA A 97 19.15 22.67 -11.70
N PRO A 98 20.41 22.91 -11.31
CA PRO A 98 21.37 23.68 -12.11
C PRO A 98 21.68 23.04 -13.47
N GLU A 99 21.56 21.72 -13.56
CA GLU A 99 21.80 20.96 -14.79
C GLU A 99 20.62 20.95 -15.78
N TYR A 100 19.42 21.42 -15.36
CA TYR A 100 18.25 21.39 -16.22
C TYR A 100 18.40 22.36 -17.39
N LYS A 101 18.13 21.87 -18.60
CA LYS A 101 18.12 22.65 -19.84
C LYS A 101 16.89 22.26 -20.65
N ALA A 102 16.01 23.23 -20.92
CA ALA A 102 14.75 22.99 -21.63
C ALA A 102 14.92 22.35 -23.02
N THR A 103 16.10 22.49 -23.64
CA THR A 103 16.42 21.95 -24.97
C THR A 103 17.00 20.54 -24.94
N LYS A 104 17.31 19.98 -23.76
CA LYS A 104 17.95 18.68 -23.60
C LYS A 104 16.95 17.66 -23.07
N THR A 105 16.96 16.46 -23.64
CA THR A 105 16.24 15.29 -23.10
C THR A 105 17.08 14.62 -22.01
N PHE A 106 16.46 14.23 -20.92
CA PHE A 106 17.11 13.58 -19.78
C PHE A 106 16.56 12.16 -19.56
N SER A 107 17.35 11.30 -18.92
CA SER A 107 16.90 9.98 -18.45
C SER A 107 15.97 10.14 -17.24
N ASP A 108 15.17 9.10 -16.94
CA ASP A 108 14.26 9.13 -15.79
C ASP A 108 15.00 9.32 -14.46
N CYS A 109 16.21 8.77 -14.34
CA CYS A 109 17.07 8.97 -13.17
C CYS A 109 17.59 10.42 -13.08
N GLU A 110 17.95 11.05 -14.19
CA GLU A 110 18.29 12.48 -14.19
C GLU A 110 17.08 13.34 -13.80
N TYR A 111 15.89 13.07 -14.36
CA TYR A 111 14.65 13.77 -13.97
C TYR A 111 14.34 13.59 -12.47
N GLU A 112 14.47 12.37 -11.94
CA GLU A 112 14.34 12.10 -10.50
C GLU A 112 15.24 13.01 -9.68
N LYS A 113 16.54 13.06 -9.99
CA LYS A 113 17.47 13.94 -9.28
C LYS A 113 17.05 15.41 -9.37
N MET A 114 16.48 15.87 -10.49
CA MET A 114 16.00 17.25 -10.63
C MET A 114 14.76 17.53 -9.78
N TRP A 115 13.80 16.60 -9.76
CA TRP A 115 12.62 16.69 -8.90
C TRP A 115 13.00 16.71 -7.41
N ILE A 116 13.97 15.89 -7.00
CA ILE A 116 14.50 15.86 -5.64
C ILE A 116 15.20 17.19 -5.28
N PHE A 117 16.00 17.73 -6.19
CA PHE A 117 16.60 19.05 -6.01
C PHE A 117 15.53 20.11 -5.79
N SER A 118 14.51 20.12 -6.65
CA SER A 118 13.47 21.14 -6.60
C SER A 118 12.66 21.10 -5.31
N LEU A 119 12.25 19.91 -4.87
CA LEU A 119 11.60 19.73 -3.58
C LEU A 119 12.50 20.19 -2.43
N GLY A 120 13.77 19.77 -2.42
CA GLY A 120 14.72 20.13 -1.38
C GLY A 120 14.95 21.63 -1.32
N ALA A 121 15.07 22.30 -2.47
CA ALA A 121 15.27 23.74 -2.56
C ALA A 121 14.02 24.53 -2.09
N THR A 122 12.83 23.98 -2.29
CA THR A 122 11.57 24.55 -1.79
C THR A 122 11.47 24.44 -0.29
N LEU A 123 11.70 23.24 0.27
CA LEU A 123 11.61 23.04 1.70
C LEU A 123 12.74 23.74 2.47
N LYS A 124 13.95 23.81 1.92
CA LYS A 124 15.07 24.53 2.54
C LYS A 124 14.80 26.04 2.68
N ARG A 125 13.96 26.62 1.81
CA ARG A 125 13.52 28.02 1.91
C ARG A 125 12.30 28.20 2.81
N ALA A 126 11.43 27.19 2.86
CA ALA A 126 10.28 27.19 3.75
C ALA A 126 10.68 26.94 5.22
N ALA A 127 11.76 26.20 5.45
CA ALA A 127 12.32 25.89 6.76
C ALA A 127 12.79 27.15 7.51
N ALA A 128 12.45 27.24 8.80
CA ALA A 128 12.94 28.27 9.68
C ALA A 128 14.48 28.27 9.76
N VAL A 129 15.10 29.46 9.86
CA VAL A 129 16.56 29.63 9.92
C VAL A 129 17.20 28.84 11.08
N ALA A 130 16.45 28.63 12.17
CA ALA A 130 16.88 27.84 13.33
C ALA A 130 17.20 26.36 13.00
N LEU A 131 16.75 25.85 11.85
CA LEU A 131 16.98 24.47 11.44
C LEU A 131 18.38 24.23 10.88
N ALA A 132 19.21 25.25 10.66
CA ALA A 132 20.50 25.12 9.97
C ALA A 132 21.48 24.09 10.60
N THR A 133 21.31 23.74 11.88
CA THR A 133 22.13 22.75 12.60
C THR A 133 21.45 21.40 12.81
N SER A 134 20.22 21.20 12.32
CA SER A 134 19.43 19.99 12.55
C SER A 134 19.82 18.84 11.60
N PRO A 135 19.58 17.57 11.96
CA PRO A 135 19.79 16.44 11.05
C PRO A 135 18.95 16.55 9.78
N LEU A 136 17.76 17.16 9.87
CA LEU A 136 16.91 17.44 8.72
C LEU A 136 17.59 18.37 7.71
N TRP A 137 18.33 19.38 8.19
CA TRP A 137 19.04 20.29 7.30
C TRP A 137 20.14 19.59 6.49
N GLN A 138 20.76 18.55 7.05
CA GLN A 138 21.69 17.70 6.31
C GLN A 138 20.96 16.92 5.21
N VAL A 139 19.76 16.41 5.48
CA VAL A 139 18.94 15.73 4.45
C VAL A 139 18.57 16.69 3.33
N LEU A 140 18.08 17.90 3.65
CA LEU A 140 17.77 18.93 2.66
C LEU A 140 19.01 19.39 1.88
N SER A 141 20.18 19.40 2.52
CA SER A 141 21.46 19.71 1.86
C SER A 141 21.90 18.59 0.90
N ASN A 142 21.70 17.33 1.27
CA ASN A 142 21.95 16.20 0.37
C ASN A 142 20.96 16.18 -0.82
N MET A 143 19.71 16.61 -0.61
CA MET A 143 18.73 16.80 -1.70
C MET A 143 19.11 17.95 -2.65
N THR A 144 19.73 19.01 -2.12
CA THR A 144 20.12 20.21 -2.88
C THR A 144 21.59 20.19 -3.33
N ASN A 145 22.22 19.01 -3.36
CA ASN A 145 23.58 18.86 -3.86
C ASN A 145 23.65 19.29 -5.34
N GLN A 146 24.61 20.16 -5.64
CA GLN A 146 24.80 20.72 -6.98
C GLN A 146 25.26 19.64 -7.97
N LEU A 147 25.96 18.60 -7.49
CA LEU A 147 26.37 17.47 -8.31
C LEU A 147 25.29 16.36 -8.26
N PRO A 148 24.69 15.95 -9.39
CA PRO A 148 23.64 14.92 -9.41
C PRO A 148 24.06 13.58 -8.79
N ALA A 149 25.34 13.21 -8.94
CA ALA A 149 25.90 11.97 -8.40
C ALA A 149 25.93 11.94 -6.86
N GLY A 150 26.11 13.09 -6.21
CA GLY A 150 26.12 13.23 -4.75
C GLY A 150 24.76 13.61 -4.16
N ARG A 151 23.73 13.73 -4.99
CA ARG A 151 22.39 14.12 -4.57
C ARG A 151 21.61 12.90 -4.08
N SER A 152 20.79 13.06 -3.04
CA SER A 152 19.90 11.99 -2.58
C SER A 152 19.03 11.46 -3.72
N SER A 153 18.82 10.15 -3.77
CA SER A 153 17.73 9.57 -4.57
C SER A 153 16.42 9.64 -3.79
N LEU A 154 15.29 9.64 -4.49
CA LEU A 154 13.95 9.40 -3.93
C LEU A 154 13.95 8.14 -3.06
N MET A 155 14.72 7.15 -3.49
CA MET A 155 14.88 5.89 -2.80
C MET A 155 15.59 6.03 -1.45
N ASP A 156 16.71 6.77 -1.41
CA ASP A 156 17.41 7.06 -0.15
C ASP A 156 16.51 7.81 0.82
N LEU A 157 15.70 8.75 0.31
CA LEU A 157 14.75 9.50 1.13
C LEU A 157 13.61 8.62 1.63
N LEU A 158 13.06 7.72 0.83
CA LEU A 158 12.03 6.76 1.25
C LEU A 158 12.53 5.80 2.34
N ASP A 159 13.74 5.28 2.20
CA ASP A 159 14.36 4.44 3.23
C ASP A 159 14.61 5.24 4.51
N LEU A 160 15.03 6.50 4.38
CA LEU A 160 15.23 7.41 5.51
C LEU A 160 13.89 7.71 6.21
N MET A 161 12.82 7.96 5.46
CA MET A 161 11.46 8.14 6.00
C MET A 161 10.99 6.90 6.75
N ALA A 162 11.22 5.71 6.20
CA ALA A 162 10.81 4.46 6.83
C ALA A 162 11.58 4.17 8.14
N ALA A 163 12.83 4.62 8.25
CA ALA A 163 13.65 4.47 9.44
C ALA A 163 13.37 5.54 10.51
N HIS A 164 12.71 6.64 10.14
CA HIS A 164 12.48 7.76 11.04
C HIS A 164 11.22 7.53 11.90
N CYS A 165 11.41 7.17 13.17
CA CYS A 165 10.31 7.04 14.13
C CYS A 165 9.90 8.42 14.66
N HIS A 166 8.60 8.68 14.67
CA HIS A 166 7.99 9.90 15.20
C HIS A 166 6.83 9.59 16.13
N ASP A 167 6.74 10.33 17.23
CA ASP A 167 5.69 10.15 18.24
C ASP A 167 4.30 10.52 17.71
N ARG A 168 4.25 11.45 16.75
CA ARG A 168 3.01 11.90 16.08
C ARG A 168 3.03 11.53 14.60
N PRO A 169 1.95 10.94 14.05
CA PRO A 169 1.87 10.67 12.62
C PRO A 169 1.95 11.95 11.80
N PHE A 170 2.81 11.97 10.78
CA PHE A 170 2.97 13.12 9.87
C PHE A 170 1.65 13.57 9.23
N SER A 171 0.69 12.67 9.03
CA SER A 171 -0.62 13.04 8.52
C SER A 171 -1.38 14.00 9.44
N HIS A 172 -1.26 13.85 10.76
CA HIS A 172 -1.92 14.78 11.68
C HIS A 172 -1.26 16.15 11.65
N VAL A 173 0.07 16.21 11.57
CA VAL A 173 0.80 17.47 11.43
C VAL A 173 0.36 18.21 10.16
N VAL A 174 0.24 17.51 9.03
CA VAL A 174 -0.24 18.13 7.78
C VAL A 174 -1.71 18.55 7.85
N MET A 175 -2.56 17.87 8.61
CA MET A 175 -3.95 18.31 8.84
C MET A 175 -4.01 19.62 9.62
N ASP A 176 -3.18 19.77 10.66
CA ASP A 176 -3.11 21.01 11.44
C ASP A 176 -2.63 22.18 10.57
N LEU A 177 -1.55 21.96 9.78
CA LEU A 177 -1.02 22.95 8.83
C LEU A 177 -2.07 23.38 7.80
N GLN A 178 -2.89 22.44 7.33
CA GLN A 178 -3.98 22.76 6.41
C GLN A 178 -5.06 23.63 7.08
N GLN A 179 -5.44 23.31 8.32
CA GLN A 179 -6.43 24.10 9.07
C GLN A 179 -5.91 25.52 9.33
N GLU A 180 -4.63 25.65 9.69
CA GLU A 180 -3.96 26.94 9.86
C GLU A 180 -3.97 27.75 8.56
N ALA A 181 -3.61 27.12 7.43
CA ALA A 181 -3.62 27.79 6.14
C ALA A 181 -5.03 28.25 5.72
N LEU A 182 -6.07 27.44 5.97
CA LEU A 182 -7.46 27.84 5.72
C LEU A 182 -7.89 29.03 6.58
N ALA A 183 -7.57 29.01 7.88
CA ALA A 183 -7.88 30.11 8.80
C ALA A 183 -7.18 31.42 8.38
N ALA A 184 -5.95 31.33 7.86
CA ALA A 184 -5.23 32.49 7.35
C ALA A 184 -5.83 33.08 6.05
N MET A 185 -6.40 32.22 5.20
CA MET A 185 -7.11 32.65 4.00
C MET A 185 -8.45 33.30 4.34
N GLU A 186 -9.18 32.77 5.32
CA GLU A 186 -10.45 33.34 5.80
C GLU A 186 -10.26 34.72 6.44
N THR A 187 -9.25 34.89 7.29
CA THR A 187 -8.90 36.19 7.89
C THR A 187 -8.46 37.24 6.87
N SER A 188 -7.79 36.82 5.79
CA SER A 188 -7.45 37.70 4.66
C SER A 188 -8.67 38.13 3.85
N ASN A 189 -9.72 37.28 3.79
CA ASN A 189 -10.96 37.55 3.07
C ASN A 189 -11.94 38.41 3.88
N GLU A 190 -11.96 38.26 5.22
CA GLU A 190 -12.74 39.11 6.13
C GLU A 190 -12.25 40.58 6.16
N LEU A 191 -10.97 40.83 5.92
CA LEU A 191 -10.43 42.19 5.76
C LEU A 191 -10.92 42.90 4.49
N LEU A 192 -11.50 42.16 3.53
CA LEU A 192 -11.99 42.69 2.25
C LEU A 192 -13.50 43.02 2.27
N TRP A 193 -14.26 42.50 3.24
CA TRP A 193 -15.70 42.76 3.39
C TRP A 193 -16.03 43.08 4.85
N GLY A 194 -16.23 44.37 5.16
CA GLY A 194 -16.72 44.79 6.48
C GLY A 194 -18.12 44.21 6.79
N PRO A 195 -18.45 43.94 8.06
CA PRO A 195 -19.65 43.20 8.43
C PRO A 195 -20.91 44.08 8.45
N PRO A 196 -22.09 43.59 8.04
CA PRO A 196 -23.37 44.07 8.55
C PRO A 196 -23.79 43.31 9.82
N ALA A 197 -24.47 44.04 10.69
CA ALA A 197 -24.82 43.69 12.06
C ALA A 197 -25.78 42.50 12.25
N MET A 198 -25.70 41.93 13.46
CA MET A 198 -26.54 40.90 14.09
C MET A 198 -28.04 40.92 13.76
N GLN A 199 -28.66 39.73 13.72
CA GLN A 199 -29.84 39.42 14.54
C GLN A 199 -29.78 37.97 15.05
N GLN A 200 -29.81 37.81 16.38
CA GLN A 200 -30.16 36.57 17.07
C GLN A 200 -31.68 36.38 17.02
N GLU A 201 -32.14 35.23 16.54
CA GLU A 201 -33.48 34.73 16.86
C GLU A 201 -33.40 33.27 17.32
N GLN A 202 -33.85 33.06 18.55
CA GLN A 202 -34.20 31.76 19.12
C GLN A 202 -35.48 31.24 18.45
N LYS A 203 -35.55 29.93 18.12
CA LYS A 203 -36.83 29.21 18.19
C LYS A 203 -36.69 27.69 18.28
N GLU A 204 -37.66 27.14 19.00
CA GLU A 204 -37.80 25.81 19.56
C GLU A 204 -38.09 24.68 18.56
N GLN A 205 -37.75 23.48 19.03
CA GLN A 205 -38.39 22.17 18.83
C GLN A 205 -39.54 22.07 17.82
N HIS A 206 -39.43 21.11 16.88
CA HIS A 206 -40.48 20.12 16.64
C HIS A 206 -39.97 18.88 15.88
N LEU A 207 -40.28 17.72 16.47
CA LEU A 207 -40.12 16.39 15.88
C LEU A 207 -41.34 16.10 14.99
N PRO A 208 -41.19 15.40 13.84
CA PRO A 208 -42.27 14.59 13.32
C PRO A 208 -41.99 13.11 13.55
N ARG A 209 -42.97 12.47 14.17
CA ARG A 209 -43.12 11.04 14.38
C ARG A 209 -43.64 10.42 13.08
N CYS A 210 -42.90 9.53 12.44
CA CYS A 210 -43.39 8.70 11.34
C CYS A 210 -43.46 7.23 11.77
N HIS A 211 -44.68 6.73 11.92
CA HIS A 211 -44.98 5.30 11.99
C HIS A 211 -45.06 4.72 10.56
N ALA A 212 -44.31 3.65 10.27
CA ALA A 212 -44.65 2.74 9.18
C ALA A 212 -44.13 1.30 9.43
N LYS A 213 -45.10 0.43 9.74
CA LYS A 213 -45.27 -1.00 9.40
C LYS A 213 -44.04 -1.91 9.28
N ARG A 214 -44.01 -2.88 10.20
CA ARG A 214 -43.38 -4.20 10.05
C ARG A 214 -43.75 -4.84 8.72
N ARG A 215 -42.74 -5.16 7.91
CA ARG A 215 -42.77 -6.29 6.96
C ARG A 215 -41.53 -7.12 7.24
N GLY A 216 -41.74 -8.39 7.57
CA GLY A 216 -40.66 -9.35 7.76
C GLY A 216 -39.90 -9.52 6.44
N LEU A 217 -38.65 -9.05 6.39
CA LEU A 217 -37.72 -9.42 5.34
C LEU A 217 -37.05 -10.73 5.77
N LYS A 218 -37.28 -11.79 4.98
CA LYS A 218 -36.35 -12.91 4.90
C LYS A 218 -34.97 -12.32 4.57
N VAL A 219 -34.03 -12.44 5.49
CA VAL A 219 -32.63 -12.05 5.29
C VAL A 219 -32.07 -12.94 4.18
N ARG A 220 -31.95 -12.39 2.96
CA ARG A 220 -31.04 -12.96 1.96
C ARG A 220 -29.64 -12.66 2.45
N CYS A 221 -28.83 -13.69 2.68
CA CYS A 221 -27.41 -13.51 3.00
C CYS A 221 -26.75 -12.70 1.88
N ASN A 222 -26.02 -11.66 2.25
CA ASN A 222 -25.29 -10.81 1.31
C ASN A 222 -24.19 -11.66 0.62
N PRO A 223 -23.85 -11.42 -0.65
CA PRO A 223 -22.75 -12.14 -1.34
C PRO A 223 -21.43 -12.12 -0.55
N LEU A 224 -21.17 -11.05 0.22
CA LEU A 224 -19.97 -10.86 1.04
C LEU A 224 -19.94 -11.73 2.31
N GLN A 225 -21.09 -12.04 2.91
CA GLN A 225 -21.17 -13.05 3.98
C GLN A 225 -20.79 -14.44 3.47
N ARG A 226 -21.00 -14.71 2.16
CA ARG A 226 -20.54 -15.95 1.51
C ARG A 226 -19.04 -15.92 1.20
N VAL A 227 -18.44 -14.75 0.99
CA VAL A 227 -16.98 -14.60 0.81
C VAL A 227 -16.26 -14.92 2.12
N ALA A 228 -16.66 -14.31 3.24
CA ALA A 228 -16.05 -14.58 4.55
C ALA A 228 -16.10 -16.07 4.95
N SER A 229 -17.22 -16.76 4.70
CA SER A 229 -17.34 -18.20 4.95
C SER A 229 -16.59 -19.07 3.92
N ARG A 230 -16.44 -18.63 2.67
CA ARG A 230 -15.63 -19.34 1.64
C ARG A 230 -14.12 -19.14 1.82
N LEU A 231 -13.69 -18.02 2.40
CA LEU A 231 -12.30 -17.84 2.84
C LEU A 231 -11.90 -18.90 3.86
N TYR A 232 -12.86 -19.46 4.62
CA TYR A 232 -12.64 -20.36 5.75
C TYR A 232 -13.15 -21.80 5.54
N SER A 233 -13.88 -22.09 4.45
CA SER A 233 -14.43 -23.43 4.21
C SER A 233 -13.40 -24.36 3.53
N VAL A 234 -12.90 -25.32 4.31
CA VAL A 234 -12.23 -26.53 3.78
C VAL A 234 -13.32 -27.55 3.43
N GLU A 235 -14.16 -27.23 2.44
CA GLU A 235 -15.10 -28.21 1.87
C GLU A 235 -14.40 -29.15 0.88
N SER A 236 -14.82 -30.41 0.94
CA SER A 236 -14.28 -31.65 0.40
C SER A 236 -13.71 -31.60 -1.02
N ARG A 237 -12.79 -32.53 -1.29
CA ARG A 237 -12.17 -32.76 -2.61
C ARG A 237 -13.24 -32.93 -3.70
N PRO A 238 -13.20 -32.18 -4.81
CA PRO A 238 -14.05 -32.47 -5.96
C PRO A 238 -13.55 -33.73 -6.67
N VAL A 239 -14.50 -34.52 -7.15
CA VAL A 239 -14.26 -35.66 -8.05
C VAL A 239 -14.06 -35.07 -9.45
N CYS A 240 -12.86 -35.19 -10.01
CA CYS A 240 -12.64 -34.91 -11.42
C CYS A 240 -13.38 -35.98 -12.23
N LEU A 241 -14.50 -35.62 -12.86
CA LEU A 241 -15.11 -36.41 -13.91
C LEU A 241 -14.24 -36.25 -15.17
N GLU A 242 -13.81 -37.39 -15.72
CA GLU A 242 -13.11 -37.61 -17.00
C GLU A 242 -12.93 -36.36 -17.88
N GLY A 243 -11.87 -35.61 -17.59
CA GLY A 243 -11.47 -34.40 -18.32
C GLY A 243 -10.29 -33.72 -17.63
N ALA A 244 -9.34 -33.20 -18.42
CA ALA A 244 -8.20 -32.46 -17.90
C ALA A 244 -8.66 -31.06 -17.43
N CYS A 245 -9.05 -30.96 -16.17
CA CYS A 245 -9.45 -29.70 -15.52
C CYS A 245 -8.53 -29.40 -14.34
N VAL A 246 -8.26 -28.11 -14.11
CA VAL A 246 -7.48 -27.62 -12.97
C VAL A 246 -8.35 -26.69 -12.14
N THR A 247 -8.45 -26.97 -10.85
CA THR A 247 -9.13 -26.10 -9.90
C THR A 247 -8.23 -24.93 -9.51
N VAL A 248 -8.70 -23.70 -9.71
CA VAL A 248 -8.07 -22.46 -9.27
C VAL A 248 -8.94 -21.78 -8.21
N VAL A 249 -8.37 -21.49 -7.05
CA VAL A 249 -9.05 -20.78 -5.96
C VAL A 249 -8.69 -19.30 -6.01
N LEU A 250 -9.70 -18.44 -6.12
CA LEU A 250 -9.57 -16.99 -6.16
C LEU A 250 -9.39 -16.37 -4.75
N LEU A 251 -9.10 -15.07 -4.73
CA LEU A 251 -8.92 -14.31 -3.49
C LEU A 251 -10.20 -14.15 -2.65
N ASP A 252 -11.36 -14.23 -3.29
CA ASP A 252 -12.68 -14.25 -2.62
C ASP A 252 -13.10 -15.67 -2.17
N GLY A 253 -12.26 -16.68 -2.41
CA GLY A 253 -12.53 -18.08 -2.08
C GLY A 253 -13.36 -18.82 -3.13
N GLN A 254 -13.75 -18.19 -4.24
CA GLN A 254 -14.40 -18.87 -5.35
C GLN A 254 -13.45 -19.90 -5.97
N ARG A 255 -13.95 -21.12 -6.20
CA ARG A 255 -13.24 -22.18 -6.92
C ARG A 255 -13.68 -22.15 -8.38
N LEU A 256 -12.73 -21.96 -9.29
CA LEU A 256 -12.92 -22.01 -10.72
C LEU A 256 -12.34 -23.32 -11.27
N GLU A 257 -13.15 -24.08 -12.00
CA GLU A 257 -12.69 -25.23 -12.77
C GLU A 257 -12.31 -24.76 -14.17
N VAL A 258 -11.02 -24.83 -14.49
CA VAL A 258 -10.52 -24.42 -15.81
C VAL A 258 -10.10 -25.64 -16.61
N SER A 259 -10.78 -25.87 -17.73
CA SER A 259 -10.45 -26.94 -18.67
C SER A 259 -9.14 -26.65 -19.38
N CYS A 260 -8.09 -27.44 -19.11
CA CYS A 260 -6.77 -27.30 -19.72
C CYS A 260 -5.95 -28.58 -19.55
N ASN A 261 -5.01 -28.85 -20.47
CA ASN A 261 -4.11 -30.00 -20.35
C ASN A 261 -2.89 -29.66 -19.47
N PRO A 262 -2.74 -30.24 -18.24
CA PRO A 262 -1.64 -29.88 -17.35
C PRO A 262 -0.24 -30.20 -17.90
N ALA A 263 -0.13 -31.10 -18.88
CA ALA A 263 1.13 -31.49 -19.49
C ALA A 263 1.66 -30.45 -20.49
N SER A 264 0.77 -29.67 -21.12
CA SER A 264 1.14 -28.65 -22.11
C SER A 264 0.89 -27.22 -21.64
N THR A 265 -0.06 -27.02 -20.72
CA THR A 265 -0.43 -25.69 -20.21
C THR A 265 0.55 -25.21 -19.15
N THR A 266 0.92 -23.93 -19.25
CA THR A 266 1.75 -23.22 -18.28
C THR A 266 0.89 -22.41 -17.29
N PRO A 267 1.39 -22.10 -16.08
CA PRO A 267 0.73 -21.20 -15.14
C PRO A 267 0.37 -19.85 -15.76
N ASP A 268 1.20 -19.29 -16.63
CA ASP A 268 0.91 -18.02 -17.31
C ASP A 268 -0.35 -18.11 -18.19
N GLN A 269 -0.43 -19.16 -19.02
CA GLN A 269 -1.60 -19.39 -19.87
C GLN A 269 -2.86 -19.62 -19.04
N LEU A 270 -2.76 -20.42 -17.97
CA LEU A 270 -3.88 -20.64 -17.05
C LEU A 270 -4.33 -19.34 -16.38
N LEU A 271 -3.39 -18.53 -15.91
CA LEU A 271 -3.68 -17.26 -15.25
C LEU A 271 -4.36 -16.26 -16.21
N ARG A 272 -3.95 -16.23 -17.49
CA ARG A 272 -4.64 -15.46 -18.54
C ARG A 272 -6.09 -15.87 -18.74
N LEU A 273 -6.38 -17.18 -18.74
CA LEU A 273 -7.75 -17.68 -18.85
C LEU A 273 -8.61 -17.25 -17.65
N VAL A 274 -8.05 -17.38 -16.44
CA VAL A 274 -8.71 -16.95 -15.20
C VAL A 274 -9.00 -15.45 -15.22
N PHE A 275 -8.02 -14.62 -15.62
CA PHE A 275 -8.20 -13.16 -15.67
C PHE A 275 -9.17 -12.70 -16.75
N ALA A 276 -9.21 -13.38 -17.90
CA ALA A 276 -10.19 -13.10 -18.92
C ALA A 276 -11.62 -13.43 -18.45
N GLN A 277 -11.79 -14.57 -17.77
CA GLN A 277 -13.08 -15.00 -17.24
C GLN A 277 -13.58 -14.07 -16.12
N GLU A 278 -12.71 -13.67 -15.20
CA GLU A 278 -13.02 -12.79 -14.06
C GLU A 278 -12.92 -11.29 -14.39
N ARG A 279 -12.58 -10.95 -15.63
CA ARG A 279 -12.39 -9.57 -16.13
C ARG A 279 -11.43 -8.76 -15.24
N ILE A 280 -10.26 -9.32 -14.94
CA ILE A 280 -9.22 -8.67 -14.12
C ILE A 280 -8.21 -7.97 -15.05
N GLU A 281 -8.31 -6.64 -15.13
CA GLU A 281 -7.47 -5.83 -16.02
C GLU A 281 -6.08 -5.55 -15.40
N GLU A 282 -6.03 -4.90 -14.24
CA GLU A 282 -4.79 -4.59 -13.51
C GLU A 282 -4.31 -5.83 -12.70
N ASN A 283 -3.60 -6.74 -13.38
CA ASN A 283 -3.29 -8.08 -12.85
C ASN A 283 -1.81 -8.38 -12.55
N PHE A 284 -0.88 -7.47 -12.87
CA PHE A 284 0.57 -7.69 -12.73
C PHE A 284 1.03 -8.00 -11.29
N LEU A 285 0.26 -7.55 -10.30
CA LEU A 285 0.48 -7.85 -8.88
C LEU A 285 0.13 -9.27 -8.50
N LEU A 286 -0.68 -9.98 -9.28
CA LEU A 286 -1.19 -11.31 -8.98
C LEU A 286 -0.27 -12.41 -9.53
N GLY A 287 -0.40 -13.60 -8.97
CA GLY A 287 0.26 -14.80 -9.46
C GLY A 287 -0.42 -16.06 -8.96
N LEU A 288 -0.03 -17.21 -9.53
CA LEU A 288 -0.48 -18.52 -9.06
C LEU A 288 0.48 -19.07 -8.01
N SER A 289 -0.10 -19.64 -6.97
CA SER A 289 0.62 -20.34 -5.91
C SER A 289 0.06 -21.75 -5.71
N ALA A 290 0.92 -22.64 -5.21
CA ALA A 290 0.56 -24.00 -4.80
C ALA A 290 0.86 -24.17 -3.30
N LEU A 291 0.08 -24.99 -2.60
CA LEU A 291 0.34 -25.32 -1.21
C LEU A 291 1.34 -26.48 -1.15
N ILE A 292 2.57 -26.22 -0.70
CA ILE A 292 3.64 -27.22 -0.60
C ILE A 292 4.16 -27.27 0.83
N ALA A 293 4.02 -28.42 1.48
CA ALA A 293 4.47 -28.63 2.86
C ALA A 293 4.01 -27.54 3.84
N GLY A 294 2.74 -27.10 3.71
CA GLY A 294 2.12 -26.09 4.55
C GLY A 294 2.35 -24.63 4.14
N ASP A 295 3.24 -24.36 3.18
CA ASP A 295 3.51 -22.99 2.72
C ASP A 295 2.93 -22.75 1.32
N PHE A 296 2.37 -21.57 1.09
CA PHE A 296 2.01 -21.13 -0.26
C PHE A 296 3.28 -20.72 -1.01
N VAL A 297 3.58 -21.43 -2.10
CA VAL A 297 4.75 -21.15 -2.93
C VAL A 297 4.32 -20.67 -4.31
N PHE A 298 4.93 -19.58 -4.80
CA PHE A 298 4.61 -19.05 -6.12
C PHE A 298 5.16 -19.95 -7.23
N VAL A 299 4.29 -20.28 -8.17
CA VAL A 299 4.61 -21.15 -9.30
C VAL A 299 5.23 -20.29 -10.41
N PRO A 300 6.42 -20.63 -10.94
CA PRO A 300 7.03 -19.87 -12.02
C PRO A 300 6.19 -19.98 -13.30
N SER A 301 5.98 -18.85 -13.96
CA SER A 301 5.13 -18.70 -15.16
C SER A 301 5.47 -19.66 -16.31
N ASP A 302 6.74 -20.07 -16.41
CA ASP A 302 7.33 -20.91 -17.46
C ASP A 302 7.31 -22.41 -17.13
N THR A 303 6.89 -22.81 -15.93
CA THR A 303 6.84 -24.23 -15.55
C THR A 303 5.63 -24.92 -16.15
N ARG A 304 5.67 -26.26 -16.28
CA ARG A 304 4.49 -27.04 -16.67
C ARG A 304 3.65 -27.35 -15.45
N LEU A 305 2.34 -27.28 -15.58
CA LEU A 305 1.40 -27.52 -14.47
C LEU A 305 1.56 -28.93 -13.87
N GLU A 306 1.82 -29.95 -14.70
CA GLU A 306 2.08 -31.34 -14.28
C GLU A 306 3.23 -31.48 -13.26
N LYS A 307 4.22 -30.57 -13.29
CA LYS A 307 5.40 -30.64 -12.40
C LYS A 307 5.11 -30.09 -11.00
N VAL A 308 3.98 -29.40 -10.86
CA VAL A 308 3.62 -28.58 -9.70
C VAL A 308 2.37 -29.15 -9.02
N LEU A 309 1.38 -29.54 -9.83
CA LEU A 309 0.11 -30.08 -9.36
C LEU A 309 0.26 -31.57 -9.04
N ALA A 310 0.00 -31.92 -7.79
CA ALA A 310 -0.33 -33.29 -7.42
C ALA A 310 -1.76 -33.63 -7.92
N PRO A 311 -2.10 -34.92 -8.10
CA PRO A 311 -3.46 -35.34 -8.41
C PRO A 311 -4.48 -34.79 -7.39
N GLY A 312 -5.51 -34.10 -7.88
CA GLY A 312 -6.50 -33.41 -7.02
C GLY A 312 -5.98 -32.16 -6.31
N GLY A 313 -4.79 -31.66 -6.67
CA GLY A 313 -4.25 -30.40 -6.21
C GLY A 313 -4.95 -29.20 -6.85
N CYS A 314 -4.97 -28.07 -6.15
CA CYS A 314 -5.47 -26.80 -6.65
C CYS A 314 -4.37 -25.74 -6.64
N LEU A 315 -4.54 -24.74 -7.50
CA LEU A 315 -3.74 -23.51 -7.47
C LEU A 315 -4.53 -22.38 -6.84
N TYR A 316 -3.83 -21.39 -6.31
CA TYR A 316 -4.42 -20.26 -5.64
C TYR A 316 -3.93 -18.97 -6.27
N VAL A 317 -4.86 -18.11 -6.68
CA VAL A 317 -4.55 -16.73 -7.04
C VAL A 317 -4.18 -15.99 -5.76
N ARG A 318 -2.96 -15.43 -5.72
CA ARG A 318 -2.45 -14.64 -4.60
C ARG A 318 -1.76 -13.38 -5.11
N VAL A 319 -1.70 -12.34 -4.29
CA VAL A 319 -0.89 -11.15 -4.59
C VAL A 319 0.58 -11.52 -4.42
N ARG A 320 1.34 -11.42 -5.49
CA ARG A 320 2.79 -11.67 -5.58
C ARG A 320 3.59 -10.43 -5.21
N PHE A 321 3.21 -9.27 -5.77
CA PHE A 321 3.87 -8.00 -5.50
C PHE A 321 2.98 -7.11 -4.63
N PHE A 322 3.48 -6.73 -3.47
CA PHE A 322 2.81 -5.76 -2.60
C PHE A 322 3.50 -4.42 -2.76
N LEU A 323 2.76 -3.44 -3.26
CA LEU A 323 3.29 -2.11 -3.47
C LEU A 323 3.35 -1.34 -2.14
N PRO A 324 4.42 -0.57 -1.89
CA PRO A 324 4.54 0.24 -0.68
C PRO A 324 3.45 1.32 -0.59
N SER A 325 2.86 1.69 -1.73
CA SER A 325 1.82 2.68 -1.84
C SER A 325 0.72 2.21 -2.78
N LEU A 326 -0.53 2.59 -2.48
CA LEU A 326 -1.67 2.41 -3.37
C LEU A 326 -1.63 3.36 -4.57
N ARG A 327 -0.73 4.33 -4.55
CA ARG A 327 -0.66 5.37 -5.57
C ARG A 327 -0.18 4.73 -6.88
N GLY A 328 -1.02 4.82 -7.91
CA GLY A 328 -0.84 4.17 -9.20
C GLY A 328 -1.74 2.94 -9.43
N LEU A 329 -2.24 2.27 -8.38
CA LEU A 329 -3.37 1.33 -8.52
C LEU A 329 -4.64 2.15 -8.62
N ARG A 330 -5.27 2.19 -9.80
CA ARG A 330 -6.48 3.03 -10.01
C ARG A 330 -7.75 2.20 -9.92
N SER A 331 -7.69 0.94 -10.36
CA SER A 331 -8.81 0.01 -10.38
C SER A 331 -9.36 -0.27 -8.97
N PRO A 332 -10.65 0.02 -8.71
CA PRO A 332 -11.34 -0.42 -7.49
C PRO A 332 -11.30 -1.94 -7.32
N GLN A 333 -11.31 -2.71 -8.41
CA GLN A 333 -11.23 -4.17 -8.39
C GLN A 333 -9.88 -4.63 -7.82
N THR A 334 -8.77 -4.03 -8.26
CA THR A 334 -7.43 -4.41 -7.77
C THR A 334 -7.23 -4.02 -6.31
N ARG A 335 -7.77 -2.87 -5.88
CA ARG A 335 -7.78 -2.51 -4.44
C ARG A 335 -8.60 -3.51 -3.64
N HIS A 336 -9.76 -3.91 -4.13
CA HIS A 336 -10.59 -4.93 -3.48
C HIS A 336 -9.87 -6.29 -3.36
N LEU A 337 -9.19 -6.75 -4.42
CA LEU A 337 -8.40 -7.98 -4.39
C LEU A 337 -7.24 -7.89 -3.38
N LEU A 338 -6.57 -6.74 -3.29
CA LEU A 338 -5.53 -6.49 -2.29
C LEU A 338 -6.09 -6.51 -0.86
N TYR A 339 -7.27 -5.91 -0.64
CA TYR A 339 -7.99 -6.00 0.64
C TYR A 339 -8.25 -7.46 1.03
N LEU A 340 -8.79 -8.28 0.11
CA LEU A 340 -9.07 -9.70 0.36
C LEU A 340 -7.79 -10.49 0.69
N GLN A 341 -6.70 -10.24 -0.03
CA GLN A 341 -5.42 -10.86 0.27
C GLN A 341 -4.92 -10.50 1.67
N LEU A 342 -5.01 -9.23 2.07
CA LEU A 342 -4.54 -8.78 3.38
C LEU A 342 -5.43 -9.26 4.52
N ARG A 343 -6.75 -9.35 4.32
CA ARG A 343 -7.67 -10.03 5.23
C ARG A 343 -7.23 -11.47 5.49
N ARG A 344 -6.92 -12.20 4.42
CA ARG A 344 -6.42 -13.57 4.51
C ARG A 344 -5.04 -13.62 5.20
N SER A 345 -4.11 -12.72 4.85
CA SER A 345 -2.79 -12.65 5.48
C SER A 345 -2.85 -12.36 6.98
N LEU A 346 -3.83 -11.57 7.45
CA LEU A 346 -4.07 -11.35 8.88
C LEU A 346 -4.42 -12.68 9.58
N LEU A 347 -5.37 -13.43 9.03
CA LEU A 347 -5.85 -14.71 9.61
C LEU A 347 -4.81 -15.83 9.51
N GLU A 348 -4.07 -15.90 8.39
CA GLU A 348 -3.02 -16.90 8.15
C GLU A 348 -1.69 -16.60 8.88
N HIS A 349 -1.67 -15.63 9.82
CA HIS A 349 -0.46 -15.19 10.54
C HIS A 349 0.68 -14.66 9.65
N GLN A 350 0.40 -14.30 8.40
CA GLN A 350 1.36 -13.66 7.49
C GLN A 350 1.46 -12.14 7.69
N LEU A 351 0.55 -11.56 8.48
CA LEU A 351 0.62 -10.17 8.93
C LEU A 351 0.55 -10.10 10.48
N PRO A 352 1.60 -10.56 11.20
CA PRO A 352 1.64 -10.48 12.65
C PRO A 352 1.41 -9.04 13.13
N SER A 353 0.41 -8.86 13.97
CA SER A 353 -0.10 -7.55 14.38
C SER A 353 -0.39 -7.56 15.88
N PRO A 354 -0.10 -6.48 16.62
CA PRO A 354 -0.51 -6.37 18.01
C PRO A 354 -2.04 -6.28 18.10
N PHE A 355 -2.58 -6.66 19.25
CA PHE A 355 -4.04 -6.73 19.51
C PHE A 355 -4.78 -5.45 19.08
N SER A 356 -4.26 -4.28 19.46
CA SER A 356 -4.86 -2.99 19.12
C SER A 356 -5.00 -2.76 17.61
N GLN A 357 -4.05 -3.26 16.81
CA GLN A 357 -4.12 -3.15 15.35
C GLN A 357 -5.07 -4.18 14.76
N ILE A 358 -5.16 -5.39 15.35
CA ILE A 358 -6.15 -6.40 14.94
C ILE A 358 -7.56 -5.86 15.14
N VAL A 359 -7.88 -5.29 16.30
CA VAL A 359 -9.20 -4.67 16.57
C VAL A 359 -9.54 -3.61 15.52
N ARG A 360 -8.60 -2.72 15.19
CA ARG A 360 -8.79 -1.68 14.16
C ARG A 360 -8.99 -2.26 12.76
N LEU A 361 -8.19 -3.24 12.36
CA LEU A 361 -8.33 -3.94 11.08
C LEU A 361 -9.67 -4.67 10.99
N THR A 362 -10.07 -5.37 12.05
CA THR A 362 -11.36 -6.06 12.13
C THR A 362 -12.53 -5.08 12.03
N ALA A 363 -12.47 -3.93 12.72
CA ALA A 363 -13.53 -2.92 12.63
C ALA A 363 -13.71 -2.38 11.21
N LEU A 364 -12.60 -2.09 10.51
CA LEU A 364 -12.63 -1.67 9.10
C LEU A 364 -13.15 -2.77 8.18
N ALA A 365 -12.78 -4.03 8.45
CA ALA A 365 -13.28 -5.19 7.68
C ALA A 365 -14.79 -5.38 7.87
N LEU A 366 -15.29 -5.29 9.10
CA LEU A 366 -16.72 -5.35 9.40
C LEU A 366 -17.48 -4.23 8.69
N GLN A 367 -16.95 -3.00 8.72
CA GLN A 367 -17.55 -1.87 8.01
C GLN A 367 -17.56 -2.07 6.48
N ALA A 368 -16.48 -2.62 5.92
CA ALA A 368 -16.40 -2.91 4.49
C ALA A 368 -17.40 -4.00 4.05
N GLU A 369 -17.65 -5.00 4.89
CA GLU A 369 -18.43 -6.18 4.54
C GLU A 369 -19.92 -6.09 4.94
N PHE A 370 -20.22 -5.41 6.04
CA PHE A 370 -21.58 -5.27 6.58
C PHE A 370 -22.19 -3.87 6.43
N GLY A 371 -21.37 -2.85 6.13
CA GLY A 371 -21.77 -1.45 6.27
C GLY A 371 -21.98 -1.07 7.73
N ASP A 372 -22.73 0.00 7.99
CA ASP A 372 -22.92 0.51 9.35
C ASP A 372 -23.45 -0.55 10.33
N CYS A 373 -22.86 -0.55 11.53
CA CYS A 373 -23.26 -1.45 12.60
C CYS A 373 -24.72 -1.16 13.03
N ASP A 374 -25.62 -2.09 12.75
CA ASP A 374 -27.01 -2.04 13.18
C ASP A 374 -27.15 -2.58 14.61
N PRO A 375 -27.53 -1.75 15.61
CA PRO A 375 -27.73 -2.21 16.98
C PRO A 375 -28.78 -3.34 17.10
N ALA A 376 -29.73 -3.42 16.16
CA ALA A 376 -30.79 -4.44 16.16
C ALA A 376 -30.30 -5.83 15.75
N ARG A 377 -29.17 -5.95 15.03
CA ARG A 377 -28.56 -7.24 14.66
C ARG A 377 -27.88 -7.94 15.83
N GLY A 378 -27.78 -7.28 16.98
CA GLY A 378 -27.07 -7.78 18.15
C GLY A 378 -25.57 -7.93 17.86
N ARG A 379 -24.90 -8.79 18.63
CA ARG A 379 -23.45 -8.99 18.55
C ARG A 379 -23.05 -10.22 17.74
N ASP A 380 -24.02 -10.96 17.20
CA ASP A 380 -23.80 -12.28 16.57
C ASP A 380 -23.84 -12.26 15.04
N TYR A 381 -23.80 -11.08 14.42
CA TYR A 381 -23.81 -10.94 12.97
C TYR A 381 -22.49 -11.36 12.28
N PHE A 382 -21.44 -11.66 13.06
CA PHE A 382 -20.14 -12.15 12.58
C PHE A 382 -19.58 -13.26 13.49
N LEU A 383 -18.68 -14.08 12.92
CA LEU A 383 -17.94 -15.14 13.62
C LEU A 383 -16.51 -14.68 13.88
N LEU A 384 -15.98 -14.90 15.08
CA LEU A 384 -14.65 -14.43 15.47
C LEU A 384 -13.55 -15.00 14.55
N GLU A 385 -13.63 -16.30 14.25
CA GLU A 385 -12.70 -17.03 13.38
C GLU A 385 -12.55 -16.42 11.97
N HIS A 386 -13.56 -15.70 11.48
CA HIS A 386 -13.49 -15.03 10.19
C HIS A 386 -12.76 -13.68 10.26
N TYR A 387 -12.56 -13.09 11.43
CA TYR A 387 -12.03 -11.71 11.54
C TYR A 387 -10.79 -11.58 12.42
N VAL A 388 -10.54 -12.56 13.29
CA VAL A 388 -9.46 -12.56 14.27
C VAL A 388 -8.66 -13.85 14.12
N PRO A 389 -7.32 -13.80 14.16
CA PRO A 389 -6.50 -15.01 14.08
C PRO A 389 -6.80 -15.99 15.22
N GLU A 390 -6.81 -17.29 14.95
CA GLU A 390 -7.16 -18.34 15.92
C GLU A 390 -6.36 -18.21 17.21
N THR A 391 -5.07 -17.93 17.11
CA THR A 391 -4.20 -17.75 18.28
C THR A 391 -4.70 -16.69 19.25
N MET A 392 -5.29 -15.61 18.73
CA MET A 392 -5.82 -14.53 19.56
C MET A 392 -7.16 -14.91 20.18
N ILE A 393 -7.97 -15.70 19.49
CA ILE A 393 -9.21 -16.26 20.05
C ILE A 393 -8.86 -17.23 21.19
N SER A 394 -7.92 -18.14 20.98
CA SER A 394 -7.49 -19.11 22.01
C SER A 394 -6.89 -18.46 23.26
N LEU A 395 -6.34 -17.25 23.12
CA LEU A 395 -5.73 -16.51 24.23
C LEU A 395 -6.71 -15.54 24.89
N ALA A 396 -7.89 -15.31 24.29
CA ALA A 396 -8.93 -14.52 24.90
C ALA A 396 -9.54 -15.30 26.08
N GLN A 397 -9.43 -14.75 27.29
CA GLN A 397 -10.08 -15.32 28.47
C GLN A 397 -11.60 -15.31 28.36
N ASP A 398 -12.16 -14.35 27.60
CA ASP A 398 -13.59 -14.19 27.38
C ASP A 398 -13.87 -13.77 25.93
N GLU A 399 -14.29 -14.73 25.10
CA GLU A 399 -14.67 -14.49 23.72
C GLU A 399 -15.85 -13.52 23.58
N ARG A 400 -16.78 -13.48 24.55
CA ARG A 400 -17.92 -12.56 24.51
C ARG A 400 -17.46 -11.13 24.66
N ARG A 401 -16.52 -10.89 25.58
CA ARG A 401 -15.89 -9.58 25.77
C ARG A 401 -15.12 -9.16 24.53
N LEU A 402 -14.34 -10.06 23.92
CA LEU A 402 -13.65 -9.79 22.66
C LEU A 402 -14.64 -9.40 21.56
N LYS A 403 -15.73 -10.16 21.39
CA LYS A 403 -16.78 -9.87 20.40
C LYS A 403 -17.44 -8.52 20.66
N GLN A 404 -17.64 -8.15 21.93
CA GLN A 404 -18.20 -6.86 22.32
C GLN A 404 -17.25 -5.70 21.98
N GLU A 405 -15.95 -5.86 22.23
CA GLU A 405 -14.94 -4.86 21.88
C GLU A 405 -14.88 -4.62 20.36
N LEU A 406 -14.88 -5.70 19.57
CA LEU A 406 -14.89 -5.62 18.10
C LEU A 406 -16.16 -4.96 17.56
N ALA A 407 -17.33 -5.31 18.12
CA ALA A 407 -18.59 -4.68 17.73
C ALA A 407 -18.63 -3.18 18.08
N GLY A 408 -18.08 -2.79 19.24
CA GLY A 408 -17.94 -1.39 19.63
C GLY A 408 -17.00 -0.62 18.70
N ALA A 409 -15.87 -1.23 18.32
CA ALA A 409 -14.94 -0.65 17.35
C ALA A 409 -15.57 -0.50 15.96
N HIS A 410 -16.39 -1.47 15.51
CA HIS A 410 -17.15 -1.35 14.26
C HIS A 410 -18.15 -0.18 14.29
N ALA A 411 -18.87 0.00 15.39
CA ALA A 411 -19.83 1.11 15.54
C ALA A 411 -19.17 2.50 15.41
N ALA A 412 -17.89 2.64 15.79
CA ALA A 412 -17.13 3.88 15.65
C ALA A 412 -16.83 4.28 14.18
N HIS A 413 -17.15 3.42 13.20
CA HIS A 413 -16.96 3.68 11.77
C HIS A 413 -18.27 3.94 11.00
N GLN A 414 -19.36 4.24 11.71
CA GLN A 414 -20.64 4.60 11.11
C GLN A 414 -20.51 5.70 10.04
N GLY A 415 -21.20 5.53 8.91
CA GLY A 415 -21.18 6.43 7.77
C GLY A 415 -19.97 6.26 6.84
N LEU A 416 -19.04 5.36 7.16
CA LEU A 416 -17.87 5.13 6.32
C LEU A 416 -18.23 4.23 5.13
N ALA A 417 -18.10 4.76 3.91
CA ALA A 417 -18.35 4.00 2.69
C ALA A 417 -17.39 2.80 2.54
N ARG A 418 -17.90 1.70 1.98
CA ARG A 418 -17.16 0.43 1.80
C ARG A 418 -15.78 0.62 1.17
N ALA A 419 -15.69 1.28 0.02
CA ALA A 419 -14.42 1.46 -0.67
C ALA A 419 -13.40 2.23 0.18
N VAL A 420 -13.87 3.20 0.99
CA VAL A 420 -13.02 3.96 1.91
C VAL A 420 -12.60 3.10 3.10
N ALA A 421 -13.46 2.20 3.59
CA ALA A 421 -13.11 1.24 4.62
C ALA A 421 -12.03 0.26 4.15
N GLU A 422 -12.16 -0.26 2.92
CA GLU A 422 -11.14 -1.10 2.28
C GLU A 422 -9.81 -0.34 2.10
N ASP A 423 -9.84 0.90 1.60
CA ASP A 423 -8.64 1.75 1.45
C ASP A 423 -7.96 2.04 2.80
N ARG A 424 -8.74 2.30 3.86
CA ARG A 424 -8.22 2.51 5.22
C ARG A 424 -7.64 1.22 5.79
N PHE A 425 -8.27 0.07 5.53
CA PHE A 425 -7.74 -1.24 5.92
C PHE A 425 -6.37 -1.48 5.27
N ILE A 426 -6.26 -1.27 3.96
CA ILE A 426 -5.00 -1.45 3.23
C ILE A 426 -3.94 -0.46 3.74
N SER A 427 -4.30 0.81 3.92
CA SER A 427 -3.38 1.83 4.43
C SER A 427 -2.86 1.48 5.83
N LEU A 428 -3.73 0.95 6.69
CA LEU A 428 -3.33 0.48 8.02
C LEU A 428 -2.41 -0.72 7.91
N ALA A 429 -2.75 -1.71 7.06
CA ALA A 429 -1.91 -2.87 6.83
C ALA A 429 -0.52 -2.51 6.28
N GLN A 430 -0.43 -1.52 5.37
CA GLN A 430 0.83 -1.00 4.81
C GLN A 430 1.78 -0.44 5.87
N SER A 431 1.24 0.07 6.99
CA SER A 431 2.06 0.59 8.08
C SER A 431 2.66 -0.49 8.99
N LEU A 432 2.28 -1.76 8.81
CA LEU A 432 2.72 -2.85 9.68
C LEU A 432 4.06 -3.47 9.22
N PRO A 433 4.95 -3.91 10.14
CA PRO A 433 6.31 -4.34 9.80
C PRO A 433 6.44 -5.51 8.82
N HIS A 434 5.41 -6.35 8.74
CA HIS A 434 5.41 -7.56 7.90
C HIS A 434 4.54 -7.43 6.66
N TYR A 435 4.06 -6.22 6.35
CA TYR A 435 3.22 -5.96 5.19
C TYR A 435 3.79 -6.58 3.91
N GLY A 436 2.97 -7.39 3.26
CA GLY A 436 3.21 -7.83 1.89
C GLY A 436 4.43 -8.73 1.68
N GLY A 437 4.90 -9.40 2.74
CA GLY A 437 5.97 -10.38 2.60
C GLY A 437 5.49 -11.82 2.66
N HIS A 438 6.28 -12.70 2.05
CA HIS A 438 5.99 -14.10 1.86
C HIS A 438 6.83 -14.93 2.82
N PHE A 439 6.17 -15.73 3.66
CA PHE A 439 6.81 -16.58 4.66
C PHE A 439 7.00 -18.00 4.13
N TYR A 440 8.22 -18.53 4.28
CA TYR A 440 8.58 -19.92 3.98
C TYR A 440 9.19 -20.58 5.22
N SER A 441 8.61 -21.69 5.63
CA SER A 441 9.13 -22.52 6.73
C SER A 441 10.47 -23.14 6.34
N ALA A 442 11.52 -22.86 7.10
CA ALA A 442 12.88 -23.31 6.85
C ALA A 442 13.64 -23.66 8.14
N VAL A 443 14.83 -24.24 7.97
CA VAL A 443 15.81 -24.49 9.03
C VAL A 443 17.10 -23.77 8.65
N TRP A 444 17.53 -22.80 9.44
CA TRP A 444 18.77 -22.08 9.21
C TRP A 444 19.95 -22.82 9.84
N ALA A 445 20.96 -23.13 9.02
CA ALA A 445 22.20 -23.73 9.48
C ALA A 445 23.21 -22.61 9.79
N ARG A 446 23.40 -22.33 11.08
CA ARG A 446 24.31 -21.27 11.53
C ARG A 446 25.78 -21.70 11.44
N PRO A 447 26.73 -20.73 11.40
CA PRO A 447 28.17 -21.03 11.37
C PRO A 447 28.67 -21.85 12.57
N ASP A 448 28.02 -21.71 13.73
CA ASP A 448 28.25 -22.49 14.95
C ASP A 448 27.70 -23.93 14.91
N ARG A 449 27.20 -24.36 13.74
CA ARG A 449 26.52 -25.65 13.49
C ARG A 449 25.17 -25.81 14.19
N ALA A 450 24.65 -24.79 14.87
CA ALA A 450 23.30 -24.82 15.39
C ALA A 450 22.28 -24.83 14.23
N ARG A 451 21.18 -25.54 14.43
CA ARG A 451 20.04 -25.57 13.51
C ARG A 451 18.87 -24.89 14.18
N LEU A 452 18.47 -23.74 13.65
CA LEU A 452 17.34 -22.98 14.16
C LEU A 452 16.18 -23.12 13.20
N GLU A 453 14.98 -23.37 13.73
CA GLU A 453 13.77 -23.20 12.95
C GLU A 453 13.59 -21.73 12.63
N ALA A 454 13.40 -21.45 11.35
CA ALA A 454 13.38 -20.09 10.84
C ALA A 454 12.27 -19.91 9.82
N TRP A 455 11.78 -18.68 9.74
CA TRP A 455 11.02 -18.20 8.62
C TRP A 455 11.95 -17.48 7.66
N LEU A 456 12.00 -17.92 6.40
CA LEU A 456 12.52 -17.09 5.32
C LEU A 456 11.38 -16.16 4.87
N TYR A 457 11.60 -14.87 4.99
CA TYR A 457 10.64 -13.83 4.66
C TYR A 457 11.13 -13.01 3.47
N ILE A 458 10.36 -12.99 2.38
CA ILE A 458 10.69 -12.28 1.13
C ILE A 458 9.70 -11.14 0.95
N ASN A 459 10.16 -9.88 0.85
CA ASN A 459 9.28 -8.72 0.72
C ASN A 459 9.79 -7.68 -0.30
N ALA A 460 9.22 -6.47 -0.29
CA ALA A 460 9.60 -5.37 -1.19
C ALA A 460 11.00 -4.79 -0.93
N HIS A 461 11.56 -4.99 0.26
CA HIS A 461 12.85 -4.43 0.68
C HIS A 461 14.00 -5.43 0.55
N GLY A 462 13.71 -6.72 0.67
CA GLY A 462 14.75 -7.74 0.68
C GLY A 462 14.29 -9.09 1.21
N ILE A 463 15.24 -9.76 1.85
CA ILE A 463 15.07 -11.06 2.50
C ILE A 463 15.39 -10.92 3.98
N CYS A 464 14.54 -11.47 4.84
CA CYS A 464 14.79 -11.57 6.28
C CYS A 464 14.72 -13.03 6.73
N LEU A 465 15.50 -13.35 7.75
CA LEU A 465 15.42 -14.59 8.51
C LEU A 465 14.85 -14.25 9.87
N TYR A 466 13.71 -14.84 10.21
CA TYR A 466 13.11 -14.71 11.52
C TYR A 466 13.12 -16.02 12.29
N GLU A 467 13.06 -15.95 13.60
CA GLU A 467 12.80 -17.09 14.45
C GLU A 467 11.42 -17.67 14.21
N ARG A 468 11.38 -19.00 14.07
CA ARG A 468 10.14 -19.78 14.11
C ARG A 468 10.07 -20.49 15.46
N GLY A 469 9.68 -19.76 16.49
CA GLY A 469 9.53 -20.29 17.85
C GLY A 469 8.41 -21.34 17.91
N ARG A 470 8.47 -22.24 18.91
CA ARG A 470 7.39 -23.21 19.19
C ARG A 470 6.22 -22.59 19.96
N THR A 471 6.47 -21.47 20.64
CA THR A 471 5.46 -20.70 21.36
C THR A 471 4.92 -19.60 20.46
N VAL A 472 3.59 -19.52 20.35
CA VAL A 472 2.90 -18.43 19.68
C VAL A 472 3.14 -17.15 20.48
N SER A 473 4.22 -16.43 20.16
CA SER A 473 4.45 -15.10 20.73
C SER A 473 3.54 -14.11 20.01
N HIS A 474 2.84 -13.28 20.79
CA HIS A 474 2.06 -12.15 20.27
C HIS A 474 2.95 -11.02 19.70
N CYS A 475 4.27 -11.13 19.85
CA CYS A 475 5.22 -10.16 19.35
C CYS A 475 5.53 -10.44 17.88
N ALA A 476 5.98 -9.39 17.18
CA ALA A 476 6.65 -9.56 15.89
C ALA A 476 7.70 -10.69 15.99
N PRO A 477 7.78 -11.59 14.99
CA PRO A 477 8.77 -12.66 15.02
C PRO A 477 10.17 -12.08 15.17
N GLN A 478 11.02 -12.72 15.98
CA GLN A 478 12.35 -12.21 16.29
C GLN A 478 13.24 -12.25 15.05
N LEU A 479 13.81 -11.11 14.65
CA LEU A 479 14.67 -11.00 13.49
C LEU A 479 16.07 -11.57 13.79
N TYR A 480 16.51 -12.55 13.02
CA TYR A 480 17.89 -13.04 13.05
C TYR A 480 18.81 -12.25 12.12
N GLN A 481 18.36 -12.01 10.88
CA GLN A 481 19.17 -11.35 9.87
C GLN A 481 18.28 -10.71 8.80
N SER A 482 18.67 -9.53 8.32
CA SER A 482 18.05 -8.84 7.18
C SER A 482 19.06 -8.59 6.07
N PHE A 483 18.62 -8.69 4.81
CA PHE A 483 19.39 -8.45 3.60
C PHE A 483 18.57 -7.58 2.65
N LYS A 484 18.99 -6.34 2.42
CA LYS A 484 18.34 -5.48 1.42
C LYS A 484 18.68 -5.95 0.01
N TRP A 485 17.79 -5.74 -0.96
CA TRP A 485 18.02 -6.17 -2.34
C TRP A 485 19.36 -5.68 -2.92
N ARG A 486 19.73 -4.40 -2.69
CA ARG A 486 21.00 -3.81 -3.11
C ARG A 486 22.26 -4.44 -2.47
N ASP A 487 22.10 -5.02 -1.29
CA ASP A 487 23.18 -5.59 -0.50
C ASP A 487 23.34 -7.10 -0.77
N ILE A 488 22.50 -7.69 -1.64
CA ILE A 488 22.61 -9.09 -2.03
C ILE A 488 23.50 -9.17 -3.28
N GLN A 489 24.59 -9.94 -3.20
CA GLN A 489 25.46 -10.20 -4.34
C GLN A 489 24.92 -11.37 -5.17
N THR A 490 24.48 -12.44 -4.50
CA THR A 490 24.04 -13.65 -5.20
C THR A 490 22.96 -14.37 -4.39
N LEU A 491 21.92 -14.80 -5.09
CA LEU A 491 20.95 -15.79 -4.62
C LEU A 491 21.27 -17.13 -5.30
N CYS A 492 21.21 -18.23 -4.55
CA CYS A 492 21.40 -19.57 -5.11
C CYS A 492 20.40 -20.54 -4.50
N TYR A 493 20.10 -21.62 -5.23
CA TYR A 493 19.43 -22.78 -4.67
C TYR A 493 20.17 -24.07 -5.06
N SER A 494 20.07 -25.09 -4.22
CA SER A 494 20.57 -26.43 -4.50
C SER A 494 19.72 -27.46 -3.77
N LYS A 495 18.95 -28.26 -4.52
CA LYS A 495 18.01 -29.26 -3.99
C LYS A 495 17.09 -28.67 -2.92
N HIS A 496 17.40 -28.84 -1.64
CA HIS A 496 16.61 -28.38 -0.48
C HIS A 496 17.19 -27.13 0.19
N GLU A 497 18.28 -26.57 -0.33
CA GLU A 497 18.97 -25.41 0.24
C GLU A 497 18.69 -24.15 -0.60
N PHE A 498 18.33 -23.07 0.07
CA PHE A 498 18.34 -21.71 -0.47
C PHE A 498 19.49 -20.94 0.20
N THR A 499 20.27 -20.20 -0.57
CA THR A 499 21.47 -19.50 -0.08
C THR A 499 21.41 -18.02 -0.46
N VAL A 500 21.63 -17.16 0.53
CA VAL A 500 21.86 -15.73 0.34
C VAL A 500 23.34 -15.43 0.54
N VAL A 501 23.94 -14.76 -0.43
CA VAL A 501 25.32 -14.25 -0.37
C VAL A 501 25.24 -12.72 -0.38
N PRO A 502 25.44 -12.05 0.78
CA PRO A 502 25.47 -10.60 0.83
C PRO A 502 26.76 -10.08 0.21
N ARG A 503 26.69 -8.89 -0.38
CA ARG A 503 27.83 -8.12 -0.82
C ARG A 503 28.60 -7.69 0.43
N SER A 504 29.78 -8.27 0.62
CA SER A 504 30.73 -7.84 1.64
C SER A 504 31.87 -7.06 0.96
N GLY A 505 32.65 -6.28 1.72
CA GLY A 505 33.85 -5.58 1.22
C GLY A 505 34.93 -6.55 0.68
N PRO A 506 36.20 -6.14 0.53
CA PRO A 506 37.23 -6.92 -0.18
C PRO A 506 37.60 -8.31 0.39
N SER A 507 36.92 -8.81 1.43
CA SER A 507 37.07 -10.15 2.02
C SER A 507 35.85 -11.06 1.77
N PHE A 508 36.05 -12.37 1.94
CA PHE A 508 35.05 -13.44 1.76
C PHE A 508 33.66 -13.09 2.34
N SER A 509 32.62 -13.13 1.50
CA SER A 509 31.23 -12.90 1.90
C SER A 509 30.63 -14.12 2.62
N PRO A 510 30.12 -13.98 3.86
CA PRO A 510 29.51 -15.10 4.59
C PRO A 510 28.24 -15.59 3.89
N LYS A 511 28.12 -16.90 3.67
CA LYS A 511 26.95 -17.50 3.01
C LYS A 511 25.89 -17.89 4.05
N TYR A 512 24.64 -17.48 3.82
CA TYR A 512 23.51 -17.82 4.68
C TYR A 512 22.69 -18.91 4.02
N LYS A 513 22.76 -20.13 4.58
CA LYS A 513 22.10 -21.32 4.01
C LYS A 513 20.90 -21.72 4.83
N VAL A 514 19.74 -21.75 4.19
CA VAL A 514 18.50 -22.26 4.80
C VAL A 514 18.04 -23.52 4.08
N LYS A 515 17.69 -24.54 4.86
CA LYS A 515 17.15 -25.81 4.39
C LYS A 515 15.63 -25.76 4.44
N MET A 516 14.98 -26.27 3.40
CA MET A 516 13.53 -26.28 3.25
C MET A 516 13.03 -27.67 2.87
N ALA A 517 11.81 -27.99 3.29
CA ALA A 517 11.16 -29.23 2.89
C ALA A 517 10.83 -29.22 1.39
N GLN A 518 10.87 -30.41 0.76
CA GLN A 518 10.48 -30.63 -0.63
C GLN A 518 11.18 -29.66 -1.60
N LYS A 519 10.49 -29.18 -2.65
CA LYS A 519 11.04 -28.27 -3.67
C LYS A 519 10.94 -26.78 -3.30
N LYS A 520 10.63 -26.42 -2.04
CA LYS A 520 10.36 -25.02 -1.64
C LYS A 520 11.53 -24.08 -1.90
N SER A 521 12.77 -24.54 -1.73
CA SER A 521 14.01 -23.79 -2.03
C SER A 521 14.04 -23.25 -3.48
N TYR A 522 13.60 -24.04 -4.46
CA TYR A 522 13.51 -23.60 -5.86
C TYR A 522 12.47 -22.49 -6.03
N TYR A 523 11.28 -22.67 -5.47
CA TYR A 523 10.20 -21.67 -5.58
C TYR A 523 10.52 -20.37 -4.83
N ALA A 524 11.08 -20.48 -3.62
CA ALA A 524 11.59 -19.33 -2.86
C ALA A 524 12.68 -18.59 -3.64
N PHE A 525 13.60 -19.31 -4.30
CA PHE A 525 14.60 -18.71 -5.17
C PHE A 525 14.00 -17.98 -6.38
N ARG A 526 13.04 -18.60 -7.07
CA ARG A 526 12.37 -17.97 -8.22
C ARG A 526 11.60 -16.72 -7.79
N LEU A 527 10.88 -16.77 -6.67
CA LEU A 527 10.17 -15.61 -6.11
C LEU A 527 11.13 -14.51 -5.66
N ALA A 528 12.20 -14.84 -4.92
CA ALA A 528 13.18 -13.87 -4.45
C ALA A 528 13.92 -13.20 -5.61
N SER A 529 14.30 -13.96 -6.65
CA SER A 529 14.94 -13.40 -7.85
C SER A 529 14.01 -12.45 -8.59
N LEU A 530 12.73 -12.81 -8.68
CA LEU A 530 11.70 -11.99 -9.29
C LEU A 530 11.43 -10.71 -8.48
N HIS A 531 11.36 -10.80 -7.15
CA HIS A 531 11.24 -9.63 -6.27
C HIS A 531 12.46 -8.72 -6.38
N HIS A 532 13.67 -9.28 -6.38
CA HIS A 532 14.89 -8.53 -6.57
C HIS A 532 14.85 -7.73 -7.88
N GLN A 533 14.45 -8.37 -8.98
CA GLN A 533 14.30 -7.68 -10.27
C GLN A 533 13.23 -6.58 -10.21
N PHE A 534 12.00 -6.93 -9.83
CA PHE A 534 10.86 -6.01 -9.82
C PHE A 534 11.10 -4.80 -8.91
N PHE A 535 11.54 -5.02 -7.67
CA PHE A 535 11.71 -3.95 -6.70
C PHE A 535 12.99 -3.15 -6.91
N LEU A 536 14.03 -3.69 -7.56
CA LEU A 536 15.13 -2.85 -8.02
C LEU A 536 14.70 -1.97 -9.19
N GLU A 537 13.98 -2.49 -10.19
CA GLU A 537 13.50 -1.68 -11.32
C GLU A 537 12.52 -0.59 -10.85
N LEU A 538 11.54 -0.95 -10.00
CA LEU A 538 10.62 0.00 -9.37
C LEU A 538 11.34 1.12 -8.60
N ARG A 539 12.46 0.80 -7.94
CA ARG A 539 13.17 1.73 -7.03
C ARG A 539 14.33 2.47 -7.68
N SER A 540 14.92 1.95 -8.76
CA SER A 540 16.12 2.50 -9.40
C SER A 540 15.86 3.11 -10.78
N GLN A 541 14.81 2.69 -11.47
CA GLN A 541 14.49 3.17 -12.83
C GLN A 541 13.22 4.02 -12.87
N PHE A 542 12.52 4.18 -11.74
CA PHE A 542 11.25 4.94 -11.65
C PHE A 542 10.24 4.54 -12.72
N MET A 543 10.30 3.29 -13.16
CA MET A 543 9.37 2.76 -14.15
C MET A 543 7.95 2.90 -13.60
N SER A 544 7.04 3.41 -14.42
CA SER A 544 5.64 3.48 -14.04
C SER A 544 5.08 2.08 -13.80
N LEU A 545 4.03 1.98 -13.00
CA LEU A 545 3.35 0.71 -12.78
C LEU A 545 2.79 0.14 -14.09
N GLN A 546 2.50 0.98 -15.08
CA GLN A 546 2.08 0.54 -16.41
C GLN A 546 3.23 -0.12 -17.18
N ALA A 547 4.43 0.46 -17.15
CA ALA A 547 5.61 -0.13 -17.76
C ALA A 547 5.99 -1.47 -17.09
N LEU A 548 5.98 -1.51 -15.75
CA LEU A 548 6.19 -2.74 -14.99
C LEU A 548 5.08 -3.77 -15.25
N GLY A 549 3.83 -3.32 -15.41
CA GLY A 549 2.71 -4.18 -15.76
C GLY A 549 2.92 -4.90 -17.10
N ARG A 550 3.47 -4.21 -18.11
CA ARG A 550 3.82 -4.82 -19.40
C ARG A 550 4.95 -5.85 -19.29
N GLN A 551 5.89 -5.66 -18.37
CA GLN A 551 7.07 -6.52 -18.22
C GLN A 551 6.82 -7.73 -17.33
N PHE A 552 6.06 -7.58 -16.25
CA PHE A 552 5.88 -8.60 -15.20
C PHE A 552 4.47 -9.19 -15.12
N GLY A 553 3.50 -8.57 -15.79
CA GLY A 553 2.13 -9.03 -15.92
C GLY A 553 1.77 -9.45 -17.34
N VAL A 554 0.49 -9.72 -17.56
CA VAL A 554 -0.05 -9.82 -18.91
C VAL A 554 -0.08 -8.40 -19.50
N PRO A 555 0.37 -8.16 -20.75
CA PRO A 555 0.31 -6.83 -21.34
C PRO A 555 -1.12 -6.27 -21.23
N LEU A 556 -1.26 -5.10 -20.58
CA LEU A 556 -2.53 -4.39 -20.52
C LEU A 556 -2.99 -4.09 -21.95
N SER A 557 -4.22 -4.48 -22.30
CA SER A 557 -4.82 -4.12 -23.58
C SER A 557 -4.76 -2.60 -23.74
N ASP A 558 -4.21 -2.15 -24.86
CA ASP A 558 -4.10 -0.73 -25.17
C ASP A 558 -5.51 -0.14 -25.31
N PRO A 559 -5.91 0.86 -24.48
CA PRO A 559 -7.24 1.48 -24.58
C PRO A 559 -7.47 2.22 -25.91
N THR A 560 -6.46 2.29 -26.78
CA THR A 560 -6.53 2.91 -28.11
C THR A 560 -6.67 1.93 -29.28
N ARG A 561 -6.74 0.62 -29.04
CA ARG A 561 -7.11 -0.35 -30.09
C ARG A 561 -8.46 -1.00 -29.77
N PRO A 562 -9.45 -0.88 -30.68
CA PRO A 562 -10.78 -1.47 -30.50
C PRO A 562 -10.75 -3.00 -30.43
#